data_AF-A0A0R2L7D8-F1
#
_entry.id   AF-A0A0R2L7D8-F1
#
_cell.length_a   1.000
_cell.length_b   1.000
_cell.length_c   1.000
_cell.angle_alpha   90.00
_cell.angle_beta   90.00
_cell.angle_gamma   90.00
#
_symmetry.space_group_name_H-M   'P 1'
#
loop_
_entity.id
_entity.type
_entity.pdbx_description
1 polymer ?
#
loop_
_entity_poly.entity_id
_entity_poly.type
_entity_poly.pdbx_seq_one_letter_code
_entity_poly.pdbx_strand_id
1 'polypeptide(L)'
;MSMLKKNIDLNQYLADQQIYANLLIYDYSQADAVVPESRVTLLSSERRRLTQRGGRYQLYNNSGDFYANGLTLADLNRRLPEMIASDRPQVLSTEEPHLDIVADLIRQVAAMGLVVTGSRYVCKRTWTVTDDRRLMATLLSHQGCTVQAGETPGSAVMVDEDHQPVMREEPDGHDAELVDEVRFTVQDRAGHPLIRLIPLDLLGAALYGLRCGFSAHQLQEWLLWPRLDQSLIGSARLALVESRQTPAKPMTSLTDLRELSTVSVPTDRPITARWFQFTNAADTRDLGGAMVPEEASEVLEATFHGDPRPSDRDFSDWLVRLAACFNLQIQRRQRRRLAVCDVNRFKVENGEIADLEATSRANTGGFPETVYEIFDREAGLSVCYDLSFRGLVPTLLALVAQNKIVLSKKDN
;
A
#
# COMPACT_ATOMS: atom_id res chain seq x y z
N MET A 1 -39.72 3.60 -18.77
CA MET A 1 -39.95 5.05 -18.85
C MET A 1 -38.63 5.72 -19.12
N SER A 2 -38.55 6.43 -20.24
CA SER A 2 -37.37 7.07 -20.84
C SER A 2 -36.92 8.28 -20.02
N MET A 3 -35.64 8.32 -19.61
CA MET A 3 -34.97 9.56 -19.21
C MET A 3 -33.52 9.59 -19.71
N LEU A 4 -33.29 10.55 -20.62
CA LEU A 4 -32.03 11.22 -20.98
C LEU A 4 -30.98 10.46 -21.83
N LYS A 5 -31.31 10.18 -23.10
CA LYS A 5 -30.32 10.26 -24.19
C LYS A 5 -30.02 11.74 -24.50
N LYS A 6 -29.26 12.44 -23.65
CA LYS A 6 -28.35 13.46 -24.21
C LYS A 6 -27.18 12.64 -24.76
N ASN A 7 -27.03 12.61 -26.07
CA ASN A 7 -25.85 12.05 -26.73
C ASN A 7 -24.68 13.02 -26.44
N ILE A 8 -24.19 13.03 -25.20
CA ILE A 8 -23.00 13.78 -24.82
C ILE A 8 -21.83 13.03 -25.45
N ASP A 9 -21.06 13.71 -26.31
CA ASP A 9 -19.82 13.16 -26.84
C ASP A 9 -18.85 13.00 -25.67
N LEU A 10 -18.49 11.75 -25.36
CA LEU A 10 -17.57 11.42 -24.28
C LEU A 10 -16.25 12.19 -24.39
N ASN A 11 -15.70 12.32 -25.60
CA ASN A 11 -14.43 13.01 -25.78
C ASN A 11 -14.56 14.51 -25.49
N GLN A 12 -15.67 15.12 -25.92
CA GLN A 12 -15.94 16.52 -25.61
C GLN A 12 -16.15 16.73 -24.11
N TYR A 13 -16.92 15.84 -23.45
CA TYR A 13 -17.11 15.89 -22.00
C TYR A 13 -15.79 15.81 -21.24
N LEU A 14 -14.93 14.84 -21.59
CA LEU A 14 -13.62 14.68 -20.96
C LEU A 14 -12.75 15.94 -21.18
N ALA A 15 -12.75 16.49 -22.40
CA ALA A 15 -12.01 17.73 -22.70
C ALA A 15 -12.54 18.94 -21.90
N ASP A 16 -13.85 19.12 -21.83
CA ASP A 16 -14.50 20.23 -21.10
C ASP A 16 -14.21 20.15 -19.60
N GLN A 17 -14.14 18.95 -19.05
CA GLN A 17 -13.82 18.69 -17.63
C GLN A 17 -12.32 18.59 -17.35
N GLN A 18 -11.46 18.74 -18.37
CA GLN A 18 -10.00 18.57 -18.25
C GLN A 18 -9.60 17.19 -17.69
N ILE A 19 -10.32 16.15 -18.11
CA ILE A 19 -10.07 14.76 -17.74
C ILE A 19 -9.32 14.07 -18.87
N TYR A 20 -8.20 13.46 -18.51
CA TYR A 20 -7.32 12.66 -19.36
C TYR A 20 -7.57 11.18 -19.10
N ALA A 21 -7.17 10.34 -20.06
CA ALA A 21 -7.39 8.91 -20.00
C ALA A 21 -6.12 8.13 -20.30
N ASN A 22 -5.84 7.11 -19.50
CA ASN A 22 -4.75 6.14 -19.73
C ASN A 22 -5.31 4.73 -19.88
N LEU A 23 -4.65 3.93 -20.71
CA LEU A 23 -4.78 2.49 -20.77
C LEU A 23 -3.49 1.84 -20.25
N LEU A 24 -3.60 1.14 -19.13
CA LEU A 24 -2.54 0.30 -18.59
C LEU A 24 -2.71 -1.11 -19.14
N ILE A 25 -1.68 -1.63 -19.80
CA ILE A 25 -1.70 -2.97 -20.39
C ILE A 25 -0.86 -3.91 -19.55
N TYR A 26 -1.45 -5.04 -19.17
CA TYR A 26 -0.83 -6.04 -18.33
C TYR A 26 -0.89 -7.43 -18.98
N ASP A 27 0.15 -8.22 -18.73
CA ASP A 27 0.08 -9.68 -18.85
C ASP A 27 -0.25 -10.28 -17.49
N TYR A 28 -1.10 -11.30 -17.45
CA TYR A 28 -1.60 -12.01 -16.27
C TYR A 28 -1.31 -13.51 -16.37
N SER A 29 -1.04 -14.14 -15.23
CA SER A 29 -1.14 -15.58 -15.08
C SER A 29 -2.60 -16.04 -15.02
N GLN A 30 -2.82 -17.35 -15.11
CA GLN A 30 -4.09 -17.94 -14.68
C GLN A 30 -4.36 -17.62 -13.20
N ALA A 31 -5.65 -17.55 -12.88
CA ALA A 31 -6.18 -17.27 -11.56
C ALA A 31 -6.39 -18.55 -10.77
N ASP A 32 -5.96 -18.52 -9.52
CA ASP A 32 -6.12 -19.64 -8.62
C ASP A 32 -6.85 -19.18 -7.37
N ALA A 33 -7.88 -19.92 -6.99
CA ALA A 33 -8.52 -19.75 -5.71
C ALA A 33 -7.54 -20.15 -4.61
N VAL A 34 -7.35 -19.27 -3.63
CA VAL A 34 -6.58 -19.62 -2.43
C VAL A 34 -7.56 -20.27 -1.47
N VAL A 35 -7.26 -21.51 -1.08
CA VAL A 35 -8.03 -22.30 -0.13
C VAL A 35 -7.19 -22.61 1.09
N PRO A 36 -7.81 -22.81 2.28
CA PRO A 36 -7.06 -23.13 3.48
C PRO A 36 -6.20 -24.38 3.30
N GLU A 37 -5.06 -24.43 3.97
CA GLU A 37 -4.14 -25.58 3.99
C GLU A 37 -3.48 -25.92 2.64
N SER A 38 -3.79 -25.19 1.57
CA SER A 38 -3.17 -25.41 0.25
C SER A 38 -1.66 -25.15 0.29
N ARG A 39 -0.93 -25.66 -0.70
CA ARG A 39 0.51 -25.43 -0.83
C ARG A 39 0.85 -23.95 -1.06
N VAL A 40 -0.07 -23.22 -1.69
CA VAL A 40 0.10 -21.83 -2.10
C VAL A 40 -0.68 -20.92 -1.15
N THR A 41 0.03 -20.08 -0.42
CA THR A 41 -0.57 -19.08 0.47
C THR A 41 -0.81 -17.77 -0.29
N LEU A 42 -1.55 -16.83 0.33
CA LEU A 42 -1.66 -15.46 -0.23
C LEU A 42 -0.26 -14.84 -0.38
N LEU A 43 0.63 -15.13 0.57
CA LEU A 43 1.96 -14.55 0.70
C LEU A 43 3.07 -15.27 -0.08
N SER A 44 2.78 -16.37 -0.77
CA SER A 44 3.79 -17.19 -1.46
C SER A 44 4.40 -16.45 -2.66
N SER A 45 5.72 -16.48 -2.88
CA SER A 45 6.40 -15.86 -4.03
C SER A 45 6.59 -16.84 -5.20
N GLU A 46 5.49 -17.32 -5.80
CA GLU A 46 5.57 -18.24 -6.94
C GLU A 46 5.93 -17.50 -8.24
N ARG A 47 6.71 -18.12 -9.15
CA ARG A 47 6.85 -17.63 -10.53
C ARG A 47 5.88 -18.36 -11.45
N ARG A 48 4.92 -17.63 -11.98
CA ARG A 48 3.87 -18.13 -12.87
C ARG A 48 4.10 -17.66 -14.28
N ARG A 49 3.72 -18.50 -15.24
CA ARG A 49 3.70 -18.10 -16.64
C ARG A 49 2.57 -17.10 -16.86
N LEU A 50 2.90 -15.95 -17.43
CA LEU A 50 1.92 -14.95 -17.82
C LEU A 50 1.42 -15.29 -19.24
N THR A 51 0.13 -15.54 -19.37
CA THR A 51 -0.48 -16.10 -20.60
C THR A 51 -1.71 -15.34 -21.08
N GLN A 52 -2.23 -14.41 -20.29
CA GLN A 52 -3.44 -13.64 -20.60
C GLN A 52 -3.08 -12.16 -20.66
N ARG A 53 -3.71 -11.40 -21.56
CA ARG A 53 -3.49 -9.95 -21.67
C ARG A 53 -4.76 -9.21 -21.26
N GLY A 54 -4.62 -8.15 -20.48
CA GLY A 54 -5.75 -7.34 -20.02
C GLY A 54 -5.41 -5.86 -19.94
N GLY A 55 -6.39 -5.03 -20.31
CA GLY A 55 -6.34 -3.57 -20.19
C GLY A 55 -7.02 -3.07 -18.93
N ARG A 56 -6.48 -2.00 -18.34
CA ARG A 56 -7.08 -1.25 -17.23
C ARG A 56 -7.10 0.24 -17.56
N TYR A 57 -8.27 0.84 -17.44
CA TYR A 57 -8.51 2.23 -17.78
C TYR A 57 -8.38 3.10 -16.53
N GLN A 58 -7.75 4.25 -16.70
CA GLN A 58 -7.69 5.32 -15.72
C GLN A 58 -8.23 6.60 -16.34
N LEU A 59 -9.02 7.36 -15.58
CA LEU A 59 -9.45 8.71 -15.90
C LEU A 59 -8.96 9.63 -14.79
N TYR A 60 -8.27 10.72 -15.13
CA TYR A 60 -7.60 11.59 -14.15
C TYR A 60 -7.49 13.04 -14.64
N ASN A 61 -7.25 14.02 -13.78
CA ASN A 61 -7.00 15.42 -14.16
C ASN A 61 -5.51 15.82 -14.00
N ASN A 62 -5.17 17.05 -14.37
CA ASN A 62 -3.82 17.59 -14.20
C ASN A 62 -3.37 17.78 -12.74
N SER A 63 -4.31 17.79 -11.79
CA SER A 63 -4.02 17.84 -10.35
C SER A 63 -3.62 16.48 -9.78
N GLY A 64 -3.74 15.41 -10.58
CA GLY A 64 -3.48 14.03 -10.14
C GLY A 64 -4.70 13.33 -9.52
N ASP A 65 -5.87 13.98 -9.51
CA ASP A 65 -7.10 13.37 -9.03
C ASP A 65 -7.60 12.32 -10.02
N PHE A 66 -8.02 11.16 -9.53
CA PHE A 66 -8.60 10.10 -10.35
C PHE A 66 -10.13 10.13 -10.29
N TYR A 67 -10.80 9.83 -11.40
CA TYR A 67 -12.25 9.62 -11.51
C TYR A 67 -12.59 8.15 -11.79
N ALA A 68 -11.66 7.46 -12.44
CA ALA A 68 -11.63 6.01 -12.59
C ALA A 68 -10.17 5.58 -12.42
N ASN A 69 -9.91 4.56 -11.61
CA ASN A 69 -8.55 4.07 -11.43
C ASN A 69 -8.52 2.55 -11.58
N GLY A 70 -7.96 2.08 -12.68
CA GLY A 70 -7.70 0.67 -12.91
C GLY A 70 -8.94 -0.15 -13.25
N LEU A 71 -9.93 0.41 -13.96
CA LEU A 71 -11.17 -0.31 -14.30
C LEU A 71 -11.03 -1.19 -15.55
N THR A 72 -11.79 -2.28 -15.63
CA THR A 72 -12.02 -2.98 -16.90
C THR A 72 -12.85 -2.09 -17.85
N LEU A 73 -12.85 -2.39 -19.16
CA LEU A 73 -13.68 -1.66 -20.12
C LEU A 73 -15.17 -1.77 -19.78
N ALA A 74 -15.62 -2.96 -19.36
CA ALA A 74 -17.01 -3.19 -18.99
C ALA A 74 -17.42 -2.36 -17.76
N ASP A 75 -16.57 -2.29 -16.74
CA ASP A 75 -16.86 -1.49 -15.55
C ASP A 75 -16.75 0.01 -15.83
N LEU A 76 -15.83 0.44 -16.71
CA LEU A 76 -15.78 1.81 -17.19
C LEU A 76 -17.09 2.18 -17.90
N ASN A 77 -17.54 1.36 -18.86
CA ASN A 77 -18.81 1.58 -19.57
C ASN A 77 -20.01 1.61 -18.62
N ARG A 78 -19.99 0.84 -17.53
CA ARG A 78 -21.04 0.90 -16.50
C ARG A 78 -21.03 2.22 -15.72
N ARG A 79 -19.85 2.78 -15.45
CA ARG A 79 -19.66 3.99 -14.62
C ARG A 79 -19.78 5.30 -15.40
N LEU A 80 -19.49 5.29 -16.69
CA LEU A 80 -19.52 6.47 -17.54
C LEU A 80 -20.88 7.20 -17.56
N PRO A 81 -22.05 6.53 -17.66
CA PRO A 81 -23.34 7.22 -17.68
C PRO A 81 -23.58 8.06 -16.42
N GLU A 82 -23.23 7.54 -15.24
CA GLU A 82 -23.38 8.25 -13.97
C GLU A 82 -22.43 9.45 -13.88
N MET A 83 -21.18 9.28 -14.35
CA MET A 83 -20.19 10.34 -14.39
C MET A 83 -20.62 11.48 -15.32
N ILE A 84 -21.05 11.15 -16.54
CA ILE A 84 -21.50 12.11 -17.56
C ILE A 84 -22.78 12.84 -17.12
N ALA A 85 -23.65 12.18 -16.36
CA ALA A 85 -24.87 12.81 -15.83
C ALA A 85 -24.60 13.84 -14.72
N SER A 86 -23.40 13.84 -14.13
CA SER A 86 -22.99 14.80 -13.11
C SER A 86 -22.28 16.01 -13.73
N ASP A 87 -22.73 17.22 -13.38
CA ASP A 87 -22.05 18.48 -13.76
C ASP A 87 -20.67 18.61 -13.11
N ARG A 88 -20.39 17.83 -12.05
CA ARG A 88 -19.08 17.71 -11.40
C ARG A 88 -18.78 16.24 -11.17
N PRO A 89 -17.89 15.62 -11.97
CA PRO A 89 -17.55 14.23 -11.78
C PRO A 89 -16.92 14.05 -10.39
N GLN A 90 -17.37 13.02 -9.68
CA GLN A 90 -16.88 12.74 -8.34
C GLN A 90 -15.45 12.20 -8.44
N VAL A 91 -14.50 12.92 -7.84
CA VAL A 91 -13.13 12.44 -7.64
C VAL A 91 -13.21 11.18 -6.76
N LEU A 92 -12.57 10.12 -7.23
CA LEU A 92 -12.23 8.99 -6.37
C LEU A 92 -11.32 9.52 -5.28
N SER A 93 -11.76 9.45 -4.03
CA SER A 93 -10.83 9.50 -2.91
C SER A 93 -9.91 8.30 -3.10
N THR A 94 -8.70 8.55 -3.58
CA THR A 94 -7.75 7.51 -3.99
C THR A 94 -7.32 6.66 -2.81
N GLU A 95 -7.45 7.13 -1.58
CA GLU A 95 -6.77 6.55 -0.42
C GLU A 95 -7.45 6.90 0.92
N GLU A 96 -8.77 6.82 1.03
CA GLU A 96 -9.35 6.69 2.37
C GLU A 96 -9.55 5.20 2.68
N PRO A 97 -8.60 4.53 3.38
CA PRO A 97 -8.94 3.28 4.05
C PRO A 97 -10.22 3.54 4.83
N HIS A 98 -11.14 2.59 4.90
CA HIS A 98 -12.46 2.80 5.50
C HIS A 98 -12.35 3.34 6.94
N LEU A 99 -12.23 4.67 7.08
CA LEU A 99 -11.71 5.31 8.29
C LEU A 99 -12.69 5.13 9.44
N ASP A 100 -13.97 5.02 9.11
CA ASP A 100 -15.04 4.65 10.04
C ASP A 100 -14.75 3.28 10.67
N ILE A 101 -14.37 2.28 9.86
CA ILE A 101 -14.02 0.94 10.34
C ILE A 101 -12.74 0.98 11.18
N VAL A 102 -11.74 1.76 10.76
CA VAL A 102 -10.50 1.96 11.53
C VAL A 102 -10.83 2.59 12.88
N ALA A 103 -11.64 3.63 12.92
CA ALA A 103 -12.07 4.29 14.15
C ALA A 103 -12.87 3.33 15.06
N ASP A 104 -13.71 2.47 14.49
CA ASP A 104 -14.43 1.44 15.24
C ASP A 104 -13.49 0.40 15.85
N LEU A 105 -12.47 -0.03 15.09
CA LEU A 105 -11.44 -0.95 15.57
C LEU A 105 -10.59 -0.33 16.68
N ILE A 106 -10.24 0.96 16.56
CA ILE A 106 -9.55 1.72 17.62
C ILE A 106 -10.34 1.63 18.93
N ARG A 107 -11.66 1.86 18.89
CA ARG A 107 -12.51 1.77 20.10
C ARG A 107 -12.58 0.35 20.67
N GLN A 108 -12.56 -0.66 19.81
CA GLN A 108 -12.59 -2.06 20.25
C GLN A 108 -11.28 -2.50 20.91
N VAL A 109 -10.12 -2.13 20.34
CA VAL A 109 -8.83 -2.44 20.97
C VAL A 109 -8.60 -1.62 22.24
N ALA A 110 -9.19 -0.42 22.34
CA ALA A 110 -9.18 0.36 23.58
C ALA A 110 -9.89 -0.37 24.73
N ALA A 111 -11.00 -1.07 24.45
CA ALA A 111 -11.65 -1.93 25.43
C ALA A 111 -10.76 -3.12 25.88
N MET A 112 -9.83 -3.56 25.03
CA MET A 112 -8.80 -4.56 25.36
C MET A 112 -7.63 -3.97 26.15
N GLY A 113 -7.60 -2.65 26.36
CA GLY A 113 -6.51 -1.96 27.06
C GLY A 113 -5.38 -1.45 26.16
N LEU A 114 -5.58 -1.41 24.85
CA LEU A 114 -4.58 -0.89 23.92
C LEU A 114 -4.83 0.58 23.61
N VAL A 115 -3.77 1.35 23.39
CA VAL A 115 -3.85 2.76 23.00
C VAL A 115 -3.27 2.92 21.62
N VAL A 116 -4.01 3.55 20.71
CA VAL A 116 -3.52 3.90 19.37
C VAL A 116 -3.13 5.37 19.38
N THR A 117 -1.91 5.65 18.95
CA THR A 117 -1.39 7.01 18.80
C THR A 117 -0.97 7.24 17.35
N GLY A 118 -1.04 8.48 16.89
CA GLY A 118 -0.59 8.89 15.57
C GLY A 118 0.34 10.10 15.63
N SER A 119 1.28 10.15 14.69
CA SER A 119 2.14 11.30 14.45
C SER A 119 2.28 11.54 12.95
N ARG A 120 2.45 12.80 12.55
CA ARG A 120 2.92 13.16 11.20
C ARG A 120 4.44 13.30 11.21
N TYR A 121 5.08 12.73 10.21
CA TYR A 121 6.54 12.69 10.07
C TYR A 121 6.93 13.47 8.82
N VAL A 122 7.94 14.34 8.95
CA VAL A 122 8.54 15.06 7.82
C VAL A 122 10.03 14.73 7.78
N CYS A 123 10.44 14.11 6.67
CA CYS A 123 11.82 13.73 6.39
C CYS A 123 12.75 14.95 6.51
N LYS A 124 13.94 14.71 7.08
CA LYS A 124 15.03 15.68 7.10
C LYS A 124 16.28 15.17 6.44
N ARG A 125 16.61 13.90 6.64
CA ARG A 125 17.81 13.28 6.08
C ARG A 125 17.52 11.84 5.74
N THR A 126 18.22 11.36 4.73
CA THR A 126 18.22 9.97 4.33
C THR A 126 19.66 9.51 4.17
N TRP A 127 19.95 8.34 4.73
CA TRP A 127 21.25 7.70 4.65
C TRP A 127 21.10 6.39 3.88
N THR A 128 21.72 6.31 2.72
CA THR A 128 21.70 5.10 1.90
C THR A 128 22.67 4.09 2.46
N VAL A 129 22.19 2.87 2.68
CA VAL A 129 23.06 1.75 3.07
C VAL A 129 23.92 1.35 1.88
N THR A 130 25.23 1.37 2.08
CA THR A 130 26.22 1.03 1.04
C THR A 130 26.70 -0.42 1.16
N ASP A 131 26.60 -1.00 2.35
CA ASP A 131 26.97 -2.39 2.63
C ASP A 131 26.03 -2.99 3.70
N ASP A 132 25.09 -3.83 3.26
CA ASP A 132 24.11 -4.46 4.12
C ASP A 132 24.73 -5.42 5.16
N ARG A 133 25.86 -6.08 4.81
CA ARG A 133 26.51 -7.02 5.73
C ARG A 133 27.19 -6.29 6.87
N ARG A 134 27.81 -5.14 6.57
CA ARG A 134 28.39 -4.27 7.60
C ARG A 134 27.30 -3.69 8.48
N LEU A 135 26.20 -3.21 7.88
CA LEU A 135 25.06 -2.73 8.67
C LEU A 135 24.57 -3.81 9.64
N MET A 136 24.41 -5.04 9.15
CA MET A 136 24.01 -6.18 9.99
C MET A 136 25.00 -6.43 11.14
N ALA A 137 26.31 -6.44 10.85
CA ALA A 137 27.32 -6.63 11.89
C ALA A 137 27.24 -5.53 12.97
N THR A 138 27.10 -4.27 12.57
CA THR A 138 26.97 -3.10 13.46
C THR A 138 25.70 -3.17 14.31
N LEU A 139 24.56 -3.55 13.73
CA LEU A 139 23.30 -3.71 14.47
C LEU A 139 23.39 -4.85 15.49
N LEU A 140 24.01 -5.99 15.12
CA LEU A 140 24.15 -7.14 16.01
C LEU A 140 25.16 -6.90 17.15
N SER A 141 26.23 -6.15 16.90
CA SER A 141 27.20 -5.81 17.93
C SER A 141 26.68 -4.74 18.91
N HIS A 142 25.50 -4.15 18.65
CA HIS A 142 24.95 -3.01 19.39
C HIS A 142 25.88 -1.80 19.41
N GLN A 143 26.81 -1.74 18.44
CA GLN A 143 27.74 -0.65 18.30
C GLN A 143 27.11 0.40 17.40
N GLY A 144 27.10 1.65 17.86
CA GLY A 144 26.51 2.74 17.07
C GLY A 144 27.37 3.07 15.85
N CYS A 145 26.75 3.62 14.80
CA CYS A 145 27.51 4.28 13.74
C CYS A 145 27.93 5.70 14.17
N THR A 146 29.08 6.18 13.69
CA THR A 146 29.50 7.58 13.85
C THR A 146 29.47 8.31 12.52
N VAL A 147 29.09 9.59 12.54
CA VAL A 147 29.04 10.43 11.33
C VAL A 147 30.41 11.07 11.11
N GLN A 148 30.94 10.94 9.90
CA GLN A 148 32.18 11.54 9.44
C GLN A 148 31.96 12.33 8.15
N ALA A 149 32.87 13.27 7.84
CA ALA A 149 32.88 13.93 6.54
C ALA A 149 33.16 12.91 5.44
N GLY A 150 32.38 12.93 4.37
CA GLY A 150 32.57 12.07 3.20
C GLY A 150 33.68 12.57 2.28
N GLU A 151 33.98 11.77 1.25
CA GLU A 151 35.06 12.05 0.28
C GLU A 151 34.77 13.30 -0.57
N THR A 152 33.50 13.63 -0.79
CA THR A 152 33.08 14.83 -1.51
C THR A 152 32.77 16.00 -0.56
N PRO A 153 33.16 17.25 -0.89
CA PRO A 153 32.82 18.41 -0.07
C PRO A 153 31.32 18.52 0.17
N GLY A 154 30.91 18.61 1.44
CA GLY A 154 29.50 18.69 1.84
C GLY A 154 28.77 17.35 1.95
N SER A 155 29.43 16.23 1.68
CA SER A 155 28.87 14.89 1.95
C SER A 155 29.21 14.39 3.34
N ALA A 156 28.36 13.54 3.91
CA ALA A 156 28.63 12.81 5.14
C ALA A 156 28.51 11.30 4.92
N VAL A 157 29.25 10.55 5.71
CA VAL A 157 29.20 9.08 5.76
C VAL A 157 29.02 8.63 7.21
N MET A 158 28.23 7.59 7.42
CA MET A 158 28.18 6.86 8.68
C MET A 158 29.13 5.68 8.60
N VAL A 159 30.03 5.59 9.57
CA VAL A 159 31.03 4.52 9.66
C VAL A 159 30.81 3.64 10.87
N ASP A 160 31.26 2.38 10.77
CA ASP A 160 31.35 1.44 11.90
C ASP A 160 32.54 1.78 12.82
N GLU A 161 32.79 0.93 13.83
CA GLU A 161 33.88 1.12 14.78
C GLU A 161 35.28 1.01 14.14
N ASP A 162 35.40 0.28 13.03
CA ASP A 162 36.63 0.13 12.25
C ASP A 162 36.80 1.27 11.22
N HIS A 163 35.99 2.32 11.34
CA HIS A 163 35.93 3.48 10.44
C HIS A 163 35.63 3.10 8.99
N GLN A 164 34.93 2.00 8.75
CA GLN A 164 34.51 1.59 7.41
C GLN A 164 33.11 2.15 7.11
N PRO A 165 32.87 2.62 5.88
CA PRO A 165 31.57 3.20 5.50
C PRO A 165 30.47 2.15 5.51
N VAL A 166 29.38 2.45 6.21
CA VAL A 166 28.16 1.64 6.29
C VAL A 166 27.01 2.32 5.54
N MET A 167 26.90 3.63 5.67
CA MET A 167 25.88 4.43 4.99
C MET A 167 26.46 5.75 4.49
N ARG A 168 25.83 6.33 3.46
CA ARG A 168 26.18 7.63 2.89
C ARG A 168 24.98 8.55 2.90
N GLU A 169 25.18 9.82 3.28
CA GLU A 169 24.17 10.86 3.15
C GLU A 169 23.92 11.16 1.68
N GLU A 170 22.67 11.16 1.26
CA GLU A 170 22.32 11.54 -0.10
C GLU A 170 22.54 13.06 -0.31
N PRO A 171 23.31 13.47 -1.33
CA PRO A 171 23.74 14.85 -1.51
C PRO A 171 22.59 15.80 -1.84
N ASP A 172 21.51 15.29 -2.44
CA ASP A 172 20.29 16.03 -2.64
C ASP A 172 19.18 15.30 -1.88
N GLY A 173 18.51 15.99 -0.95
CA GLY A 173 17.22 15.53 -0.40
C GLY A 173 16.10 15.50 -1.45
N HIS A 174 16.42 15.15 -2.71
CA HIS A 174 15.56 15.17 -3.90
C HIS A 174 15.33 13.78 -4.52
N ASP A 175 16.13 12.76 -4.18
CA ASP A 175 15.80 11.36 -4.57
C ASP A 175 14.80 10.70 -3.61
N ALA A 176 14.52 11.34 -2.47
CA ALA A 176 13.35 11.06 -1.66
C ALA A 176 12.36 12.20 -1.88
N GLU A 177 11.32 11.99 -2.68
CA GLU A 177 10.06 12.70 -2.46
C GLU A 177 9.77 12.59 -0.96
N LEU A 178 9.95 13.71 -0.27
CA LEU A 178 10.14 13.77 1.18
C LEU A 178 9.01 13.01 1.86
N VAL A 179 9.35 12.00 2.65
CA VAL A 179 8.38 11.34 3.53
C VAL A 179 7.68 12.42 4.33
N ASP A 180 6.42 12.70 3.96
CA ASP A 180 5.49 13.59 4.63
C ASP A 180 4.19 12.81 4.81
N GLU A 181 4.17 11.98 5.84
CA GLU A 181 3.13 11.00 6.01
C GLU A 181 2.74 10.84 7.48
N VAL A 182 1.59 10.23 7.69
CA VAL A 182 1.06 9.89 9.00
C VAL A 182 1.33 8.42 9.28
N ARG A 183 1.94 8.14 10.44
CA ARG A 183 2.12 6.77 10.94
C ARG A 183 1.60 6.61 12.36
N PHE A 184 1.21 5.38 12.68
CA PHE A 184 0.55 5.04 13.92
C PHE A 184 1.38 4.07 14.77
N THR A 185 1.17 4.15 16.07
CA THR A 185 1.77 3.23 17.05
C THR A 185 0.68 2.70 17.96
N VAL A 186 0.65 1.38 18.16
CA VAL A 186 -0.19 0.72 19.15
C VAL A 186 0.64 0.47 20.40
N GLN A 187 0.10 0.83 21.56
CA GLN A 187 0.75 0.71 22.87
C GLN A 187 -0.09 -0.13 23.82
N ASP A 188 0.55 -0.76 24.79
CA ASP A 188 -0.12 -1.38 25.94
C ASP A 188 -0.58 -0.34 26.98
N ARG A 189 -1.21 -0.80 28.07
CA ARG A 189 -1.65 0.08 29.17
C ARG A 189 -0.52 0.78 29.92
N ALA A 190 0.68 0.22 29.88
CA ALA A 190 1.87 0.79 30.51
C ALA A 190 2.58 1.82 29.60
N GLY A 191 2.09 2.01 28.37
CA GLY A 191 2.66 2.92 27.38
C GLY A 191 3.81 2.30 26.59
N HIS A 192 4.06 0.99 26.72
CA HIS A 192 5.07 0.33 25.89
C HIS A 192 4.54 0.14 24.47
N PRO A 193 5.32 0.51 23.45
CA PRO A 193 4.92 0.28 22.07
C PRO A 193 4.92 -1.23 21.77
N LEU A 194 3.82 -1.70 21.19
CA LEU A 194 3.66 -3.07 20.70
C LEU A 194 3.96 -3.16 19.20
N ILE A 195 3.43 -2.23 18.41
CA ILE A 195 3.65 -2.13 16.97
C ILE A 195 3.83 -0.66 16.62
N ARG A 196 4.91 -0.31 15.92
CA ARG A 196 5.30 1.07 15.61
C ARG A 196 5.24 1.34 14.10
N LEU A 197 5.17 2.62 13.75
CA LEU A 197 5.31 3.13 12.37
C LEU A 197 4.34 2.50 11.35
N ILE A 198 3.15 2.11 11.80
CA ILE A 198 2.11 1.50 10.96
C ILE A 198 1.55 2.58 10.02
N PRO A 199 1.59 2.41 8.69
CA PRO A 199 0.94 3.33 7.78
C PRO A 199 -0.59 3.20 7.86
N LEU A 200 -1.30 4.25 7.45
CA LEU A 200 -2.76 4.34 7.62
C LEU A 200 -3.52 3.21 6.91
N ASP A 201 -3.07 2.81 5.72
CA ASP A 201 -3.62 1.74 4.90
C ASP A 201 -3.58 0.37 5.59
N LEU A 202 -2.58 0.13 6.45
CA LEU A 202 -2.39 -1.12 7.19
C LEU A 202 -2.94 -1.07 8.62
N LEU A 203 -3.30 0.10 9.15
CA LEU A 203 -3.76 0.25 10.53
C LEU A 203 -4.99 -0.63 10.81
N GLY A 204 -5.99 -0.63 9.94
CA GLY A 204 -7.19 -1.45 10.12
C GLY A 204 -6.88 -2.96 10.21
N ALA A 205 -5.95 -3.43 9.38
CA ALA A 205 -5.50 -4.82 9.40
C ALA A 205 -4.81 -5.19 10.72
N ALA A 206 -3.88 -4.33 11.17
CA ALA A 206 -3.15 -4.54 12.42
C ALA A 206 -4.12 -4.57 13.63
N LEU A 207 -5.05 -3.61 13.71
CA LEU A 207 -6.00 -3.52 14.82
C LEU A 207 -6.97 -4.71 14.85
N TYR A 208 -7.46 -5.13 13.68
CA TYR A 208 -8.33 -6.29 13.60
C TYR A 208 -7.57 -7.58 13.95
N GLY A 209 -6.31 -7.70 13.53
CA GLY A 209 -5.45 -8.82 13.91
C GLY A 209 -5.23 -8.92 15.42
N LEU A 210 -4.94 -7.81 16.09
CA LEU A 210 -4.84 -7.74 17.55
C LEU A 210 -6.15 -8.17 18.22
N ARG A 211 -7.29 -7.71 17.70
CA ARG A 211 -8.63 -8.13 18.18
C ARG A 211 -8.84 -9.64 18.04
N CYS A 212 -8.30 -10.26 17.01
CA CYS A 212 -8.37 -11.70 16.78
C CYS A 212 -7.38 -12.50 17.64
N GLY A 213 -6.53 -11.85 18.43
CA GLY A 213 -5.59 -12.50 19.35
C GLY A 213 -4.22 -12.82 18.74
N PHE A 214 -3.90 -12.31 17.55
CA PHE A 214 -2.54 -12.41 17.00
C PHE A 214 -1.57 -11.55 17.81
N SER A 215 -0.33 -12.03 17.92
CA SER A 215 0.72 -11.27 18.61
C SER A 215 1.16 -10.05 17.78
N ALA A 216 1.71 -9.05 18.46
CA ALA A 216 2.26 -7.87 17.80
C ALA A 216 3.36 -8.23 16.79
N HIS A 217 4.25 -9.16 17.18
CA HIS A 217 5.32 -9.68 16.34
C HIS A 217 4.79 -10.35 15.07
N GLN A 218 3.79 -11.24 15.17
CA GLN A 218 3.15 -11.85 14.00
C GLN A 218 2.59 -10.80 13.03
N LEU A 219 1.95 -9.75 13.55
CA LEU A 219 1.40 -8.68 12.72
C LEU A 219 2.48 -7.82 12.06
N GLN A 220 3.60 -7.59 12.75
CA GLN A 220 4.78 -6.95 12.14
C GLN A 220 5.33 -7.80 10.99
N GLU A 221 5.52 -9.11 11.21
CA GLU A 221 5.96 -10.05 10.17
C GLU A 221 5.02 -10.08 8.95
N TRP A 222 3.72 -10.05 9.17
CA TRP A 222 2.75 -10.19 8.08
C TRP A 222 2.51 -8.90 7.31
N LEU A 223 2.45 -7.76 8.00
CA LEU A 223 1.99 -6.49 7.43
C LEU A 223 3.13 -5.52 7.14
N LEU A 224 4.15 -5.46 8.00
CA LEU A 224 5.16 -4.41 7.97
C LEU A 224 6.50 -4.88 7.40
N TRP A 225 6.90 -6.12 7.66
CA TRP A 225 8.21 -6.56 7.19
C TRP A 225 8.25 -6.66 5.65
N PRO A 226 9.33 -6.18 5.02
CA PRO A 226 9.53 -6.29 3.58
C PRO A 226 9.48 -7.75 3.14
N ARG A 227 8.99 -7.97 1.91
CA ARG A 227 8.93 -9.27 1.25
C ARG A 227 9.58 -9.16 -0.11
N LEU A 228 10.90 -9.20 -0.11
CA LEU A 228 11.70 -9.09 -1.32
C LEU A 228 11.88 -10.48 -1.92
N ASP A 229 11.29 -10.72 -3.08
CA ASP A 229 11.67 -11.89 -3.86
C ASP A 229 13.04 -11.68 -4.54
N GLN A 230 13.64 -12.76 -5.04
CA GLN A 230 14.95 -12.69 -5.71
C GLN A 230 15.00 -11.70 -6.88
N SER A 231 13.87 -11.40 -7.52
CA SER A 231 13.83 -10.43 -8.64
C SER A 231 13.84 -8.98 -8.15
N LEU A 232 13.33 -8.73 -6.95
CA LEU A 232 13.31 -7.41 -6.33
C LEU A 232 14.58 -7.10 -5.52
N ILE A 233 15.23 -8.11 -4.90
CA ILE A 233 16.44 -7.92 -4.09
C ILE A 233 17.52 -7.13 -4.85
N GLY A 234 17.78 -7.46 -6.11
CA GLY A 234 18.80 -6.77 -6.92
C GLY A 234 18.47 -5.32 -7.28
N SER A 235 17.22 -4.89 -7.08
CA SER A 235 16.74 -3.52 -7.31
C SER A 235 16.35 -2.80 -6.02
N ALA A 236 16.42 -3.48 -4.87
CA ALA A 236 16.04 -2.92 -3.59
C ALA A 236 17.19 -2.08 -3.04
N ARG A 237 16.86 -0.92 -2.48
CA ARG A 237 17.76 -0.04 -1.76
C ARG A 237 17.26 0.06 -0.33
N LEU A 238 18.16 -0.10 0.62
CA LEU A 238 17.88 0.13 2.03
C LEU A 238 18.37 1.53 2.40
N ALA A 239 17.52 2.29 3.10
CA ALA A 239 17.86 3.60 3.59
C ALA A 239 17.42 3.79 5.04
N LEU A 240 18.24 4.48 5.83
CA LEU A 240 17.85 5.02 7.13
C LEU A 240 17.26 6.41 6.92
N VAL A 241 16.00 6.57 7.30
CA VAL A 241 15.27 7.84 7.26
C VAL A 241 15.32 8.49 8.62
N GLU A 242 15.68 9.77 8.65
CA GLU A 242 15.67 10.61 9.84
C GLU A 242 14.63 11.72 9.69
N SER A 243 13.66 11.75 10.61
CA SER A 243 12.50 12.66 10.51
C SER A 243 12.27 13.47 11.77
N ARG A 244 11.63 14.64 11.55
CA ARG A 244 10.91 15.36 12.60
C ARG A 244 9.49 14.84 12.66
N GLN A 245 8.86 14.94 13.82
CA GLN A 245 7.50 14.49 14.01
C GLN A 245 6.69 15.44 14.90
N THR A 246 5.37 15.41 14.74
CA THR A 246 4.45 15.94 15.75
C THR A 246 4.55 15.13 17.05
N PRO A 247 4.15 15.69 18.20
CA PRO A 247 3.86 14.87 19.38
C PRO A 247 2.88 13.75 19.04
N ALA A 248 3.06 12.58 19.65
CA ALA A 248 2.11 11.48 19.53
C ALA A 248 0.74 11.91 20.08
N LYS A 249 -0.29 11.90 19.23
CA LYS A 249 -1.68 12.21 19.60
C LYS A 249 -2.44 10.89 19.77
N PRO A 250 -3.12 10.65 20.91
CA PRO A 250 -4.06 9.53 21.03
C PRO A 250 -5.17 9.63 19.99
N MET A 251 -5.42 8.53 19.28
CA MET A 251 -6.48 8.42 18.30
C MET A 251 -7.71 7.82 18.98
N THR A 252 -8.83 8.53 18.95
CA THR A 252 -10.08 8.07 19.58
C THR A 252 -11.30 8.15 18.67
N SER A 253 -11.19 8.91 17.58
CA SER A 253 -12.29 9.22 16.69
C SER A 253 -11.85 9.26 15.22
N LEU A 254 -12.83 9.23 14.32
CA LEU A 254 -12.64 9.49 12.89
C LEU A 254 -12.02 10.86 12.64
N THR A 255 -12.45 11.87 13.40
CA THR A 255 -11.93 13.23 13.31
C THR A 255 -10.43 13.27 13.60
N ASP A 256 -9.98 12.52 14.61
CA ASP A 256 -8.54 12.45 14.93
C ASP A 256 -7.71 11.92 13.75
N LEU A 257 -8.22 10.89 13.05
CA LEU A 257 -7.56 10.31 11.88
C LEU A 257 -7.48 11.31 10.72
N ARG A 258 -8.56 12.07 10.48
CA ARG A 258 -8.64 13.06 9.38
C ARG A 258 -7.78 14.30 9.62
N GLU A 259 -7.71 14.76 10.86
CA GLU A 259 -6.99 16.01 11.17
C GLU A 259 -5.47 15.83 11.17
N LEU A 260 -4.97 14.62 11.45
CA LEU A 260 -3.55 14.38 11.72
C LEU A 260 -2.64 14.74 10.54
N SER A 261 -3.09 14.55 9.31
CA SER A 261 -2.34 14.92 8.09
C SER A 261 -2.20 16.44 7.92
N THR A 262 -3.07 17.23 8.56
CA THR A 262 -3.06 18.70 8.46
C THR A 262 -2.22 19.37 9.54
N VAL A 263 -1.84 18.64 10.59
CA VAL A 263 -1.04 19.17 11.71
C VAL A 263 0.36 19.52 11.22
N SER A 264 0.82 20.73 11.52
CA SER A 264 2.17 21.17 11.14
C SER A 264 3.24 20.52 12.01
N VAL A 265 4.29 19.96 11.38
CA VAL A 265 5.46 19.44 12.10
C VAL A 265 6.34 20.61 12.55
N PRO A 266 6.63 20.76 13.86
CA PRO A 266 7.47 21.86 14.35
C PRO A 266 8.87 21.83 13.73
N THR A 267 9.32 22.97 13.20
CA THR A 267 10.60 23.10 12.49
C THR A 267 11.79 23.37 13.41
N ASP A 268 11.54 23.76 14.65
CA ASP A 268 12.51 24.04 15.70
C ASP A 268 12.90 22.80 16.52
N ARG A 269 12.15 21.70 16.38
CA ARG A 269 12.41 20.46 17.13
C ARG A 269 13.56 19.63 16.55
N PRO A 270 14.32 18.93 17.40
CA PRO A 270 15.35 18.00 16.96
C PRO A 270 14.73 16.84 16.16
N ILE A 271 15.56 16.18 15.35
CA ILE A 271 15.23 14.89 14.75
C ILE A 271 15.00 13.90 15.90
N THR A 272 13.83 13.28 15.95
CA THR A 272 13.43 12.38 17.05
C THR A 272 12.92 11.03 16.56
N ALA A 273 12.77 10.85 15.25
CA ALA A 273 12.32 9.60 14.66
C ALA A 273 13.34 9.11 13.63
N ARG A 274 13.65 7.82 13.70
CA ARG A 274 14.59 7.12 12.81
C ARG A 274 14.03 5.76 12.47
N TRP A 275 14.16 5.34 11.21
CA TRP A 275 13.77 4.01 10.78
C TRP A 275 14.45 3.62 9.48
N PHE A 276 14.58 2.32 9.24
CA PHE A 276 15.01 1.77 7.97
C PHE A 276 13.80 1.52 7.07
N GLN A 277 13.96 1.76 5.77
CA GLN A 277 12.94 1.54 4.75
C GLN A 277 13.60 0.93 3.51
N PHE A 278 13.00 -0.14 2.97
CA PHE A 278 13.36 -0.63 1.65
C PHE A 278 12.55 0.12 0.60
N THR A 279 13.24 0.62 -0.43
CA THR A 279 12.64 1.22 -1.60
C THR A 279 13.17 0.55 -2.87
N ASN A 280 12.44 0.70 -3.98
CA ASN A 280 12.93 0.27 -5.27
C ASN A 280 13.86 1.36 -5.85
N ALA A 281 15.04 0.98 -6.31
CA ALA A 281 16.01 1.92 -6.87
C ALA A 281 15.54 2.58 -8.18
N ALA A 282 14.61 1.96 -8.92
CA ALA A 282 14.15 2.48 -10.21
C ALA A 282 13.01 3.51 -10.09
N ASP A 283 12.13 3.33 -9.11
CA ASP A 283 10.88 4.11 -8.97
C ASP A 283 10.56 4.54 -7.53
N THR A 284 11.54 4.44 -6.62
CA THR A 284 11.52 4.89 -5.21
C THR A 284 10.39 4.37 -4.32
N ARG A 285 9.48 3.53 -4.86
CA ARG A 285 8.35 2.97 -4.12
C ARG A 285 8.81 2.10 -2.95
N ASP A 286 8.06 2.15 -1.86
CA ASP A 286 8.29 1.30 -0.69
C ASP A 286 8.09 -0.18 -1.00
N LEU A 287 9.07 -0.99 -0.58
CA LEU A 287 9.07 -2.45 -0.71
C LEU A 287 8.81 -3.15 0.64
N GLY A 288 8.04 -2.50 1.51
CA GLY A 288 7.82 -2.92 2.90
C GLY A 288 7.35 -1.76 3.76
N GLY A 289 7.02 -2.04 5.02
CA GLY A 289 6.85 -1.02 6.04
C GLY A 289 8.20 -0.58 6.60
N ALA A 290 8.17 0.46 7.44
CA ALA A 290 9.39 0.91 8.10
C ALA A 290 9.75 0.01 9.27
N MET A 291 11.04 -0.11 9.51
CA MET A 291 11.63 -0.90 10.58
C MET A 291 12.35 0.05 11.53
N VAL A 292 11.97 0.06 12.80
CA VAL A 292 12.74 0.82 13.80
C VAL A 292 14.12 0.18 13.98
N PRO A 293 15.17 0.94 14.37
CA PRO A 293 16.52 0.39 14.48
C PRO A 293 16.62 -0.85 15.38
N GLU A 294 15.79 -0.93 16.42
CA GLU A 294 15.76 -2.04 17.37
C GLU A 294 15.23 -3.36 16.74
N GLU A 295 14.44 -3.26 15.67
CA GLU A 295 13.86 -4.40 14.94
C GLU A 295 14.67 -4.74 13.68
N ALA A 296 15.54 -3.85 13.24
CA ALA A 296 16.16 -3.91 11.92
C ALA A 296 17.00 -5.18 11.70
N SER A 297 17.75 -5.66 12.71
CA SER A 297 18.58 -6.86 12.58
C SER A 297 17.74 -8.10 12.24
N GLU A 298 16.69 -8.36 13.01
CA GLU A 298 15.79 -9.50 12.82
C GLU A 298 15.11 -9.43 11.44
N VAL A 299 14.62 -8.24 11.06
CA VAL A 299 13.94 -8.06 9.77
C VAL A 299 14.88 -8.28 8.59
N LEU A 300 16.09 -7.74 8.68
CA LEU A 300 17.10 -7.90 7.63
C LEU A 300 17.53 -9.36 7.50
N GLU A 301 17.78 -10.06 8.60
CA GLU A 301 18.06 -11.50 8.60
C GLU A 301 16.93 -12.29 7.90
N ALA A 302 15.68 -12.06 8.30
CA ALA A 302 14.52 -12.70 7.69
C ALA A 302 14.37 -12.37 6.19
N THR A 303 14.75 -11.16 5.77
CA THR A 303 14.62 -10.71 4.38
C THR A 303 15.72 -11.28 3.49
N PHE A 304 16.97 -11.35 3.97
CA PHE A 304 18.10 -11.87 3.20
C PHE A 304 18.04 -13.38 2.97
N HIS A 305 17.50 -14.13 3.94
CA HIS A 305 17.39 -15.58 3.80
C HIS A 305 16.19 -16.02 2.94
N GLY A 306 15.22 -15.13 2.71
CA GLY A 306 14.09 -15.38 1.80
C GLY A 306 13.23 -16.58 2.21
N ASP A 307 13.33 -17.00 3.47
CA ASP A 307 12.64 -18.18 3.96
C ASP A 307 11.13 -17.91 4.05
N PRO A 308 10.28 -18.85 3.58
CA PRO A 308 8.85 -18.77 3.83
C PRO A 308 8.62 -18.71 5.33
N ARG A 309 7.99 -17.62 5.81
CA ARG A 309 7.79 -17.46 7.25
C ARG A 309 6.77 -18.51 7.70
N PRO A 310 7.02 -19.29 8.76
CA PRO A 310 6.09 -20.33 9.23
C PRO A 310 4.68 -19.79 9.47
N SER A 311 4.59 -18.52 9.88
CA SER A 311 3.36 -17.79 10.20
C SER A 311 2.54 -17.37 8.96
N ASP A 312 3.09 -17.42 7.75
CA ASP A 312 2.42 -16.96 6.51
C ASP A 312 1.18 -17.78 6.16
N ARG A 313 1.22 -19.08 6.47
CA ARG A 313 0.11 -20.00 6.26
C ARG A 313 -1.04 -19.65 7.18
N ASP A 314 -0.76 -19.46 8.47
CA ASP A 314 -1.78 -19.17 9.47
C ASP A 314 -2.53 -17.88 9.12
N PHE A 315 -1.81 -16.84 8.71
CA PHE A 315 -2.43 -15.59 8.27
C PHE A 315 -3.26 -15.76 6.99
N SER A 316 -2.75 -16.49 6.01
CA SER A 316 -3.46 -16.72 4.75
C SER A 316 -4.73 -17.54 4.96
N ASP A 317 -4.65 -18.61 5.75
CA ASP A 317 -5.78 -19.46 6.08
C ASP A 317 -6.84 -18.67 6.86
N TRP A 318 -6.42 -17.80 7.77
CA TRP A 318 -7.34 -16.93 8.49
C TRP A 318 -8.07 -15.95 7.56
N LEU A 319 -7.37 -15.25 6.65
CA LEU A 319 -8.02 -14.36 5.67
C LEU A 319 -8.99 -15.09 4.75
N VAL A 320 -8.62 -16.29 4.29
CA VAL A 320 -9.46 -17.11 3.42
C VAL A 320 -10.70 -17.61 4.17
N ARG A 321 -10.56 -18.04 5.43
CA ARG A 321 -11.68 -18.43 6.29
C ARG A 321 -12.60 -17.25 6.56
N LEU A 322 -12.04 -16.07 6.83
CA LEU A 322 -12.80 -14.83 6.99
C LEU A 322 -13.62 -14.53 5.73
N ALA A 323 -13.02 -14.55 4.54
CA ALA A 323 -13.73 -14.33 3.28
C ALA A 323 -14.86 -15.37 3.10
N ALA A 324 -14.59 -16.65 3.35
CA ALA A 324 -15.56 -17.72 3.20
C ALA A 324 -16.78 -17.55 4.13
N CYS A 325 -16.60 -17.05 5.36
CA CYS A 325 -17.72 -16.77 6.28
C CYS A 325 -18.73 -15.73 5.73
N PHE A 326 -18.32 -14.92 4.76
CA PHE A 326 -19.17 -13.91 4.10
C PHE A 326 -19.44 -14.27 2.64
N ASN A 327 -19.32 -15.56 2.29
CA ASN A 327 -19.54 -16.09 0.94
C ASN A 327 -18.61 -15.48 -0.13
N LEU A 328 -17.44 -14.99 0.28
CA LEU A 328 -16.41 -14.45 -0.60
C LEU A 328 -15.35 -15.52 -0.91
N GLN A 329 -14.68 -15.37 -2.06
CA GLN A 329 -13.50 -16.15 -2.44
C GLN A 329 -12.37 -15.20 -2.82
N ILE A 330 -11.17 -15.45 -2.29
CA ILE A 330 -9.97 -14.74 -2.70
C ILE A 330 -9.30 -15.57 -3.80
N GLN A 331 -9.12 -14.96 -4.96
CA GLN A 331 -8.29 -15.48 -6.04
C GLN A 331 -6.99 -14.68 -6.11
N ARG A 332 -5.94 -15.37 -6.55
CA ARG A 332 -4.60 -14.81 -6.69
C ARG A 332 -4.12 -14.96 -8.13
N ARG A 333 -3.45 -13.93 -8.64
CA ARG A 333 -2.78 -13.92 -9.95
C ARG A 333 -1.42 -13.26 -9.85
N GLN A 334 -0.54 -13.55 -10.78
CA GLN A 334 0.58 -12.67 -11.08
C GLN A 334 0.25 -11.80 -12.28
N ARG A 335 0.73 -10.56 -12.26
CA ARG A 335 0.66 -9.68 -13.41
C ARG A 335 1.97 -8.94 -13.64
N ARG A 336 2.16 -8.44 -14.86
CA ARG A 336 3.27 -7.57 -15.22
C ARG A 336 2.78 -6.45 -16.13
N ARG A 337 3.08 -5.20 -15.79
CA ARG A 337 2.77 -4.05 -16.66
C ARG A 337 3.66 -4.07 -17.89
N LEU A 338 3.05 -4.15 -19.07
CA LEU A 338 3.74 -4.16 -20.35
C LEU A 338 3.85 -2.78 -21.00
N ALA A 339 2.82 -1.96 -20.85
CA ALA A 339 2.73 -0.66 -21.49
C ALA A 339 1.78 0.27 -20.73
N VAL A 340 2.05 1.56 -20.87
CA VAL A 340 1.13 2.64 -20.53
C VAL A 340 0.85 3.39 -21.83
N CYS A 341 -0.43 3.52 -22.17
CA CYS A 341 -0.85 4.23 -23.37
C CYS A 341 -1.73 5.42 -22.98
N ASP A 342 -1.39 6.59 -23.49
CA ASP A 342 -2.23 7.79 -23.38
C ASP A 342 -3.37 7.67 -24.38
N VAL A 343 -4.61 7.65 -23.88
CA VAL A 343 -5.79 7.58 -24.73
C VAL A 343 -6.10 8.98 -25.25
N ASN A 344 -5.91 9.16 -26.55
CA ASN A 344 -6.17 10.42 -27.25
C ASN A 344 -7.67 10.58 -27.54
N ARG A 345 -8.35 9.48 -27.84
CA ARG A 345 -9.77 9.48 -28.22
C ARG A 345 -10.44 8.14 -27.96
N PHE A 346 -11.67 8.16 -27.45
CA PHE A 346 -12.57 7.02 -27.40
C PHE A 346 -13.51 7.01 -28.61
N LYS A 347 -13.71 5.85 -29.22
CA LYS A 347 -14.75 5.59 -30.21
C LYS A 347 -15.96 5.00 -29.49
N VAL A 348 -17.07 5.72 -29.51
CA VAL A 348 -18.30 5.37 -28.80
C VAL A 348 -19.35 4.89 -29.80
N GLU A 349 -19.86 3.69 -29.60
CA GLU A 349 -20.94 3.09 -30.39
C GLU A 349 -22.07 2.67 -29.44
N ASN A 350 -23.31 3.02 -29.78
CA ASN A 350 -24.49 2.72 -28.97
C ASN A 350 -24.42 3.19 -27.50
N GLY A 351 -23.60 4.20 -27.21
CA GLY A 351 -23.42 4.75 -25.85
C GLY A 351 -22.34 4.04 -25.03
N GLU A 352 -21.59 3.11 -25.62
CA GLU A 352 -20.50 2.39 -24.98
C GLU A 352 -19.18 2.62 -25.73
N ILE A 353 -18.06 2.60 -25.02
CA ILE A 353 -16.74 2.61 -25.67
C ILE A 353 -16.56 1.27 -26.39
N ALA A 354 -16.43 1.33 -27.72
CA ALA A 354 -16.17 0.18 -28.58
C ALA A 354 -14.69 0.04 -28.94
N ASP A 355 -13.98 1.15 -29.08
CA ASP A 355 -12.57 1.19 -29.46
C ASP A 355 -11.91 2.51 -29.00
N LEU A 356 -10.60 2.66 -29.20
CA LEU A 356 -9.83 3.82 -28.80
C LEU A 356 -8.66 4.10 -29.74
N GLU A 357 -8.21 5.34 -29.73
CA GLU A 357 -6.95 5.78 -30.31
C GLU A 357 -6.02 6.17 -29.15
N ALA A 358 -4.85 5.53 -29.08
CA ALA A 358 -3.89 5.76 -28.00
C ALA A 358 -2.45 5.75 -28.48
N THR A 359 -1.62 6.51 -27.77
CA THR A 359 -0.17 6.60 -28.00
C THR A 359 0.55 5.88 -26.87
N SER A 360 1.44 4.92 -27.18
CA SER A 360 2.26 4.27 -26.16
C SER A 360 3.33 5.22 -25.64
N ARG A 361 3.49 5.31 -24.32
CA ARG A 361 4.66 5.93 -23.70
C ARG A 361 5.90 5.06 -23.91
N ALA A 362 7.08 5.69 -23.94
CA ALA A 362 8.35 4.95 -23.88
C ALA A 362 8.41 4.23 -22.53
N ASN A 363 8.43 2.89 -22.55
CA ASN A 363 8.17 2.10 -21.35
C ASN A 363 9.38 1.31 -20.88
N THR A 364 9.65 1.37 -19.58
CA THR A 364 10.35 0.31 -18.84
C THR A 364 9.26 -0.63 -18.29
N GLY A 365 9.14 -1.82 -18.87
CA GLY A 365 8.16 -2.81 -18.40
C GLY A 365 8.28 -3.02 -16.88
N GLY A 366 7.15 -3.13 -16.18
CA GLY A 366 7.14 -3.29 -14.73
C GLY A 366 7.70 -4.66 -14.29
N PHE A 367 8.01 -4.79 -13.00
CA PHE A 367 8.30 -6.10 -12.41
C PHE A 367 7.01 -6.93 -12.28
N PRO A 368 7.10 -8.27 -12.36
CA PRO A 368 5.98 -9.11 -11.99
C PRO A 368 5.55 -8.84 -10.55
N GLU A 369 4.25 -8.74 -10.31
CA GLU A 369 3.67 -8.55 -8.99
C GLU A 369 2.51 -9.52 -8.77
N THR A 370 2.26 -9.86 -7.50
CA THR A 370 1.08 -10.63 -7.12
C THR A 370 -0.08 -9.67 -6.87
N VAL A 371 -1.23 -9.98 -7.48
CA VAL A 371 -2.49 -9.28 -7.24
C VAL A 371 -3.59 -10.25 -6.83
N TYR A 372 -4.60 -9.69 -6.17
CA TYR A 372 -5.73 -10.44 -5.63
C TYR A 372 -7.04 -9.92 -6.19
N GLU A 373 -8.00 -10.84 -6.25
CA GLU A 373 -9.36 -10.59 -6.69
C GLU A 373 -10.30 -11.22 -5.66
N ILE A 374 -11.35 -10.50 -5.29
CA ILE A 374 -12.38 -10.96 -4.37
C ILE A 374 -13.64 -11.24 -5.21
N PHE A 375 -14.10 -12.49 -5.18
CA PHE A 375 -15.33 -12.91 -5.83
C PHE A 375 -16.44 -13.13 -4.81
N ASP A 376 -17.65 -12.74 -5.19
CA ASP A 376 -18.86 -13.23 -4.56
C ASP A 376 -19.17 -14.62 -5.14
N ARG A 377 -19.23 -15.64 -4.29
CA ARG A 377 -19.43 -17.03 -4.73
C ARG A 377 -20.85 -17.30 -5.21
N GLU A 378 -21.84 -16.59 -4.68
CA GLU A 378 -23.25 -16.76 -5.06
C GLU A 378 -23.54 -16.04 -6.35
N ALA A 379 -23.09 -14.79 -6.49
CA ALA A 379 -23.27 -14.03 -7.73
C ALA A 379 -22.34 -14.50 -8.86
N GLY A 380 -21.21 -15.14 -8.54
CA GLY A 380 -20.18 -15.53 -9.51
C GLY A 380 -19.49 -14.33 -10.16
N LEU A 381 -19.49 -13.18 -9.50
CA LEU A 381 -18.97 -11.91 -10.02
C LEU A 381 -17.78 -11.45 -9.16
N SER A 382 -16.80 -10.85 -9.82
CA SER A 382 -15.72 -10.14 -9.13
C SER A 382 -16.29 -8.89 -8.46
N VAL A 383 -16.07 -8.78 -7.15
CA VAL A 383 -16.41 -7.62 -6.34
C VAL A 383 -15.30 -6.58 -6.43
N CYS A 384 -14.05 -7.03 -6.35
CA CYS A 384 -12.85 -6.19 -6.45
C CYS A 384 -11.75 -7.00 -7.14
N TYR A 385 -10.96 -6.36 -8.00
CA TYR A 385 -9.86 -7.01 -8.72
C TYR A 385 -8.59 -6.17 -8.63
N ASP A 386 -7.47 -6.81 -8.95
CA ASP A 386 -6.16 -6.16 -9.03
C ASP A 386 -5.66 -5.52 -7.73
N LEU A 387 -6.15 -6.02 -6.60
CA LEU A 387 -5.73 -5.55 -5.28
C LEU A 387 -4.28 -5.96 -5.05
N SER A 388 -3.46 -5.03 -4.54
CA SER A 388 -2.21 -5.41 -3.87
C SER A 388 -2.55 -6.16 -2.57
N PHE A 389 -1.55 -6.80 -1.94
CA PHE A 389 -1.79 -7.42 -0.64
C PHE A 389 -2.23 -6.38 0.42
N ARG A 390 -1.63 -5.18 0.36
CA ARG A 390 -2.01 -4.04 1.21
C ARG A 390 -3.43 -3.56 0.93
N GLY A 391 -3.93 -3.68 -0.30
CA GLY A 391 -5.33 -3.40 -0.64
C GLY A 391 -6.28 -4.52 -0.24
N LEU A 392 -5.88 -5.79 -0.36
CA LEU A 392 -6.72 -6.96 -0.09
C LEU A 392 -7.31 -6.94 1.31
N VAL A 393 -6.48 -6.75 2.33
CA VAL A 393 -6.90 -6.85 3.73
C VAL A 393 -7.93 -5.78 4.11
N PRO A 394 -7.67 -4.46 3.93
CA PRO A 394 -8.65 -3.43 4.25
C PRO A 394 -9.93 -3.55 3.41
N THR A 395 -9.83 -3.89 2.12
CA THR A 395 -11.02 -4.11 1.28
C THR A 395 -11.85 -5.27 1.79
N LEU A 396 -11.23 -6.40 2.15
CA LEU A 396 -11.95 -7.54 2.70
C LEU A 396 -12.66 -7.18 4.01
N LEU A 397 -11.96 -6.50 4.92
CA LEU A 397 -12.53 -6.06 6.20
C LEU A 397 -13.73 -5.13 6.00
N ALA A 398 -13.67 -4.27 4.98
CA ALA A 398 -14.76 -3.38 4.65
C ALA A 398 -16.00 -4.08 4.10
N LEU A 399 -15.81 -5.02 3.18
CA LEU A 399 -16.90 -5.85 2.67
C LEU A 399 -17.55 -6.66 3.80
N VAL A 400 -16.74 -7.21 4.70
CA VAL A 400 -17.19 -7.93 5.90
C VAL A 400 -18.00 -7.01 6.83
N ALA A 401 -17.53 -5.79 7.08
CA ALA A 401 -18.22 -4.83 7.94
C ALA A 401 -19.56 -4.36 7.34
N GLN A 402 -19.60 -4.08 6.04
CA GLN A 402 -20.81 -3.67 5.33
C GLN A 402 -21.88 -4.77 5.38
N ASN A 403 -21.49 -6.04 5.21
CA ASN A 403 -22.41 -7.18 5.34
C ASN A 403 -22.97 -7.34 6.76
N LYS A 404 -22.23 -6.95 7.81
CA LYS A 404 -22.76 -6.92 9.19
C LYS A 404 -23.78 -5.81 9.41
N ILE A 405 -23.66 -4.65 8.74
CA ILE A 405 -24.60 -3.53 8.87
C ILE A 405 -25.96 -3.87 8.24
N VAL A 406 -25.99 -4.68 7.18
CA VAL A 406 -27.25 -5.15 6.57
C VAL A 406 -27.97 -6.18 7.45
N LEU A 407 -27.21 -7.03 8.15
CA LEU A 407 -27.79 -8.03 9.08
C LEU A 407 -28.22 -7.41 10.42
N SER A 408 -27.53 -6.36 10.89
CA SER A 408 -27.89 -5.63 12.13
C SER A 408 -29.18 -4.81 12.03
N LYS A 409 -29.68 -4.52 10.83
CA LYS A 409 -30.97 -3.82 10.63
C LYS A 409 -32.19 -4.75 10.57
N LYS A 410 -32.00 -6.07 10.71
CA LYS A 410 -33.10 -7.05 10.73
C LYS A 410 -33.37 -7.69 12.09
N ASP A 411 -32.61 -7.34 13.12
CA ASP A 411 -32.89 -7.76 14.49
C ASP A 411 -33.28 -6.54 15.35
N ASN A 412 -34.54 -6.12 15.20
CA ASN A 412 -35.39 -5.53 16.24
C ASN A 412 -36.85 -5.53 15.78
#